data_AF-A0A7J3BFP6-F1
#
_entry.id   AF-A0A7J3BFP6-F1
#
_cell.length_a   1.000
_cell.length_b   1.000
_cell.length_c   1.000
_cell.angle_alpha   90.00
_cell.angle_beta   90.00
_cell.angle_gamma   90.00
#
_symmetry.space_group_name_H-M   'P 1'
#
loop_
_entity.id
_entity.type
_entity.pdbx_description
1 polymer ?
#
loop_
_entity_poly.entity_id
_entity_poly.type
_entity_poly.pdbx_seq_one_letter_code
_entity_poly.pdbx_strand_id
1 'polypeptide(L)'
;MEVEVTSNTSKALALANILVNGIESLIFDCSCSDAYIDVEFSSLEDLLGSDINVNLSDCEYRPDKYFELDDLVDYGLVNSVNVSLGSSGTNYKVLYDEAIKTTLKWAIPYMKLTSLKTRRSGIEYMLIVLRDGKAEVLEGEVDRVVIPEVNAVVTVHTHSTLCIPSTTDMKSLTNLLIDGGLGFGIVSPTCYLLIFRVGPFTEEDLITLKNLITPEDLIVYPRKYLSNDLIVITGY
;
A
#
# COMPACT_ATOMS: atom_id res chain seq x y z
N MET A 1 14.79 -9.60 16.13
CA MET A 1 15.80 -8.81 15.39
C MET A 1 15.10 -7.86 14.45
N GLU A 2 15.66 -6.66 14.26
CA GLU A 2 15.17 -5.64 13.32
C GLU A 2 16.30 -5.36 12.32
N VAL A 3 15.96 -5.35 11.03
CA VAL A 3 16.93 -5.11 9.94
C VAL A 3 16.36 -4.03 9.02
N GLU A 4 17.05 -2.89 8.93
CA GLU A 4 16.71 -1.85 7.97
C GLU A 4 17.00 -2.33 6.53
N VAL A 5 16.00 -2.16 5.65
CA VAL A 5 16.03 -2.55 4.24
C VAL A 5 15.52 -1.42 3.33
N THR A 6 15.59 -0.18 3.80
CA THR A 6 15.22 1.04 3.07
C THR A 6 15.86 1.09 1.69
N SER A 7 15.07 1.43 0.68
CA SER A 7 15.52 1.55 -0.71
C SER A 7 14.70 2.60 -1.47
N ASN A 8 15.08 2.92 -2.71
CA ASN A 8 14.23 3.77 -3.55
C ASN A 8 12.84 3.15 -3.76
N THR A 9 12.75 1.82 -3.81
CA THR A 9 11.47 1.14 -3.98
C THR A 9 10.55 1.30 -2.76
N SER A 10 11.08 1.27 -1.53
CA SER A 10 10.27 1.54 -0.33
C SER A 10 9.83 3.00 -0.27
N LYS A 11 10.71 3.93 -0.63
CA LYS A 11 10.38 5.36 -0.76
C LYS A 11 9.32 5.62 -1.81
N ALA A 12 9.37 4.92 -2.94
CA ALA A 12 8.39 5.03 -4.02
C ALA A 12 7.00 4.55 -3.59
N LEU A 13 6.91 3.48 -2.79
CA LEU A 13 5.65 3.03 -2.19
C LEU A 13 5.09 4.07 -1.20
N ALA A 14 5.94 4.65 -0.36
CA ALA A 14 5.54 5.72 0.56
C ALA A 14 5.05 6.98 -0.19
N LEU A 15 5.75 7.38 -1.25
CA LEU A 15 5.33 8.47 -2.14
C LEU A 15 3.95 8.19 -2.74
N ALA A 16 3.72 7.00 -3.26
CA ALA A 16 2.42 6.63 -3.84
C ALA A 16 1.30 6.70 -2.79
N ASN A 17 1.58 6.25 -1.57
CA ASN A 17 0.61 6.29 -0.47
C ASN A 17 0.23 7.71 -0.08
N ILE A 18 1.21 8.60 0.10
CA ILE A 18 0.95 9.98 0.47
C ILE A 18 0.21 10.70 -0.66
N LEU A 19 0.62 10.52 -1.93
CA LEU A 19 -0.08 11.11 -3.07
C LEU A 19 -1.53 10.66 -3.15
N VAL A 20 -1.78 9.35 -3.08
CA VAL A 20 -3.13 8.80 -3.17
C VAL A 20 -4.03 9.36 -2.07
N ASN A 21 -3.60 9.29 -0.80
CA ASN A 21 -4.42 9.76 0.30
C ASN A 21 -4.65 11.28 0.21
N GLY A 22 -3.60 12.06 -0.06
CA GLY A 22 -3.73 13.51 -0.18
C GLY A 22 -4.62 13.94 -1.36
N ILE A 23 -4.55 13.25 -2.49
CA ILE A 23 -5.43 13.50 -3.65
C ILE A 23 -6.87 13.16 -3.32
N GLU A 24 -7.14 12.04 -2.65
CA GLU A 24 -8.50 11.65 -2.26
C GLU A 24 -9.12 12.62 -1.27
N SER A 25 -8.35 13.08 -0.29
CA SER A 25 -8.77 14.14 0.63
C SER A 25 -9.13 15.42 -0.12
N LEU A 26 -8.31 15.83 -1.09
CA LEU A 26 -8.60 17.02 -1.91
C LEU A 26 -9.85 16.84 -2.78
N ILE A 27 -10.03 15.67 -3.40
CA ILE A 27 -11.22 15.37 -4.19
C ILE A 27 -12.47 15.48 -3.31
N PHE A 28 -12.43 14.93 -2.10
CA PHE A 28 -13.53 14.99 -1.15
C PHE A 28 -13.81 16.42 -0.68
N ASP A 29 -12.79 17.12 -0.18
CA ASP A 29 -12.92 18.46 0.40
C ASP A 29 -13.38 19.51 -0.62
N CYS A 30 -12.90 19.41 -1.86
CA CYS A 30 -13.23 20.35 -2.92
C CYS A 30 -14.40 19.91 -3.81
N SER A 31 -14.99 18.74 -3.53
CA SER A 31 -16.05 18.12 -4.34
C SER A 31 -15.66 18.05 -5.83
N CYS A 32 -14.48 17.51 -6.11
CA CYS A 32 -13.96 17.32 -7.46
C CYS A 32 -14.45 16.00 -8.07
N SER A 33 -14.43 15.90 -9.40
CA SER A 33 -14.78 14.66 -10.10
C SER A 33 -13.61 13.66 -10.13
N ASP A 34 -12.39 14.16 -10.32
CA ASP A 34 -11.18 13.35 -10.46
C ASP A 34 -9.90 14.21 -10.28
N ALA A 35 -8.74 13.56 -10.36
CA ALA A 35 -7.43 14.22 -10.31
C ALA A 35 -6.39 13.55 -11.22
N TYR A 36 -5.40 14.33 -11.63
CA TYR A 36 -4.36 13.93 -12.58
C TYR A 36 -2.98 14.36 -12.09
N ILE A 37 -1.99 13.53 -12.33
CA ILE A 37 -0.58 13.79 -12.04
C ILE A 37 0.08 14.22 -13.34
N ASP A 38 0.50 15.48 -13.39
CA ASP A 38 1.04 16.15 -14.57
C ASP A 38 2.57 16.08 -14.57
N VAL A 39 3.05 14.84 -14.47
CA VAL A 39 4.45 14.45 -14.58
C VAL A 39 4.48 13.15 -15.39
N GLU A 40 5.38 13.05 -16.35
CA GLU A 40 5.60 11.79 -17.07
C GLU A 40 6.38 10.81 -16.19
N PHE A 41 5.83 9.61 -15.96
CA PHE A 41 6.50 8.53 -15.26
C PHE A 41 6.15 7.18 -15.86
N SER A 42 7.08 6.23 -15.75
CA SER A 42 6.90 4.83 -16.17
C SER A 42 6.87 3.86 -15.00
N SER A 43 7.35 4.30 -13.84
CA SER A 43 7.35 3.62 -12.55
C SER A 43 7.26 4.64 -11.42
N LEU A 44 6.92 4.19 -10.20
CA LEU A 44 6.85 5.09 -9.03
C LEU A 44 8.22 5.71 -8.70
N GLU A 45 9.30 4.98 -8.93
CA GLU A 45 10.66 5.46 -8.68
C GLU A 45 11.03 6.68 -9.53
N ASP A 46 10.41 6.85 -10.71
CA ASP A 46 10.64 8.03 -11.58
C ASP A 46 10.10 9.33 -10.94
N LEU A 47 9.14 9.22 -10.02
CA LEU A 47 8.58 10.37 -9.29
C LEU A 47 9.47 10.84 -8.14
N LEU A 48 10.43 10.03 -7.70
CA LEU A 48 11.30 10.39 -6.57
C LEU A 48 12.21 11.57 -6.94
N GLY A 49 12.23 12.59 -6.09
CA GLY A 49 13.01 13.81 -6.32
C GLY A 49 12.55 14.62 -7.53
N SER A 50 11.31 14.42 -7.99
CA SER A 50 10.67 15.23 -9.04
C SER A 50 9.93 16.44 -8.46
N ASP A 51 9.46 17.34 -9.33
CA ASP A 51 8.47 18.35 -8.98
C ASP A 51 7.10 17.85 -9.43
N ILE A 52 6.21 17.56 -8.48
CA ILE A 52 4.90 16.99 -8.77
C ILE A 52 3.88 18.11 -8.96
N ASN A 53 3.11 18.05 -10.04
CA ASN A 53 1.92 18.87 -10.22
C ASN A 53 0.66 17.99 -10.23
N VAL A 54 -0.28 18.28 -9.32
CA VAL A 54 -1.57 17.61 -9.21
C VAL A 54 -2.65 18.54 -9.77
N ASN A 55 -3.35 18.07 -10.80
CA ASN A 55 -4.46 18.77 -11.43
C ASN A 55 -5.79 18.18 -10.98
N LEU A 56 -6.61 18.98 -10.30
CA LEU A 56 -7.95 18.59 -9.86
C LEU A 56 -8.99 18.98 -10.93
N SER A 57 -9.87 18.05 -11.29
CA SER A 57 -10.88 18.24 -12.35
C SER A 57 -12.28 18.48 -11.78
N ASP A 58 -13.01 19.36 -12.45
CA ASP A 58 -14.43 19.68 -12.18
C ASP A 58 -14.77 19.89 -10.69
N CYS A 59 -13.98 20.71 -10.00
CA CYS A 59 -14.19 21.01 -8.59
C CYS A 59 -15.23 22.12 -8.38
N GLU A 60 -16.04 21.98 -7.34
CA GLU A 60 -16.92 23.07 -6.87
C GLU A 60 -16.12 24.21 -6.24
N TYR A 61 -15.02 23.87 -5.55
CA TYR A 61 -14.16 24.82 -4.84
C TYR A 61 -12.71 24.70 -5.26
N ARG A 62 -11.94 25.75 -5.02
CA ARG A 62 -10.49 25.72 -5.15
C ARG A 62 -9.87 25.31 -3.81
N PRO A 63 -8.88 24.41 -3.79
CA PRO A 63 -8.20 24.06 -2.55
C PRO A 63 -7.44 25.25 -1.98
N ASP A 64 -7.70 25.57 -0.72
CA ASP A 64 -6.96 26.59 0.02
C ASP A 64 -5.68 26.04 0.65
N LYS A 65 -5.65 24.74 0.96
CA LYS A 65 -4.53 24.03 1.61
C LYS A 65 -4.49 22.56 1.20
N TYR A 66 -3.32 21.94 1.27
CA TYR A 66 -3.09 20.53 0.90
C TYR A 66 -2.01 19.88 1.78
N PHE A 67 -2.14 20.05 3.10
CA PHE A 67 -1.12 19.68 4.09
C PHE A 67 -0.66 18.22 4.02
N GLU A 68 -1.53 17.30 3.63
CA GLU A 68 -1.18 15.89 3.51
C GLU A 68 -0.14 15.65 2.41
N LEU A 69 -0.12 16.49 1.38
CA LEU A 69 0.87 16.42 0.30
C LEU A 69 2.20 17.09 0.67
N ASP A 70 2.23 17.98 1.67
CA ASP A 70 3.47 18.62 2.14
C ASP A 70 4.44 17.59 2.74
N ASP A 71 3.91 16.49 3.30
CA ASP A 71 4.69 15.35 3.80
C ASP A 71 5.64 14.77 2.73
N LEU A 72 5.30 14.85 1.45
CA LEU A 72 6.17 14.39 0.36
C LEU A 72 7.48 15.18 0.31
N VAL A 73 7.40 16.48 0.58
CA VAL A 73 8.56 17.37 0.61
C VAL A 73 9.28 17.24 1.94
N ASP A 74 8.54 17.19 3.06
CA ASP A 74 9.10 17.08 4.41
C ASP A 74 9.90 15.78 4.61
N TYR A 75 9.45 14.67 4.03
CA TYR A 75 10.20 13.40 4.02
C TYR A 75 11.28 13.33 2.92
N GLY A 76 11.42 14.35 2.09
CA GLY A 76 12.40 14.40 1.01
C GLY A 76 12.16 13.35 -0.08
N LEU A 77 10.90 12.99 -0.32
CA LEU A 77 10.50 12.06 -1.37
C LEU A 77 10.41 12.76 -2.73
N VAL A 78 10.07 14.05 -2.73
CA VAL A 78 9.98 14.92 -3.92
C VAL A 78 10.60 16.29 -3.63
N ASN A 79 10.87 17.07 -4.66
CA ASN A 79 11.40 18.43 -4.51
C ASN A 79 10.30 19.44 -4.17
N SER A 80 9.14 19.32 -4.82
CA SER A 80 7.97 20.17 -4.59
C SER A 80 6.68 19.49 -5.00
N VAL A 81 5.56 19.97 -4.46
CA VAL A 81 4.21 19.59 -4.88
C VAL A 81 3.41 20.87 -5.13
N ASN A 82 2.74 20.92 -6.27
CA ASN A 82 1.82 21.99 -6.63
C ASN A 82 0.44 21.40 -6.92
N VAL A 83 -0.61 22.15 -6.58
CA VAL A 83 -1.99 21.77 -6.87
C VAL A 83 -2.64 22.86 -7.72
N SER A 84 -3.17 22.47 -8.88
CA SER A 84 -3.91 23.35 -9.79
C SER A 84 -5.24 22.75 -10.21
N LEU A 85 -6.08 23.56 -10.85
CA LEU A 85 -7.31 23.08 -11.49
C LEU A 85 -7.00 22.73 -12.94
N GLY A 86 -7.47 21.57 -13.39
CA GLY A 86 -7.28 21.09 -14.76
C GLY A 86 -7.48 19.59 -14.89
N SER A 87 -7.41 19.10 -16.12
CA SER A 87 -7.56 17.69 -16.48
C SER A 87 -6.39 17.15 -17.31
N SER A 88 -5.24 17.83 -17.26
CA SER A 88 -4.00 17.37 -17.91
C SER A 88 -3.21 16.43 -17.00
N GLY A 89 -2.56 15.45 -17.62
CA GLY A 89 -1.71 14.47 -16.95
C GLY A 89 -2.30 13.06 -16.94
N THR A 90 -1.72 12.19 -16.12
CA THR A 90 -2.15 10.79 -15.94
C THR A 90 -3.10 10.71 -14.75
N ASN A 91 -4.23 10.00 -14.89
CA ASN A 91 -5.17 9.85 -13.78
C ASN A 91 -4.49 9.22 -12.55
N TYR A 92 -4.70 9.81 -11.37
CA TYR A 92 -3.97 9.42 -10.15
C TYR A 92 -4.17 7.96 -9.76
N LYS A 93 -5.28 7.33 -10.16
CA LYS A 93 -5.60 5.93 -9.84
C LYS A 93 -4.55 4.95 -10.37
N VAL A 94 -3.75 5.34 -11.38
CA VAL A 94 -2.61 4.54 -11.85
C VAL A 94 -1.60 4.24 -10.74
N LEU A 95 -1.50 5.10 -9.71
CA LEU A 95 -0.61 4.92 -8.57
C LEU A 95 -0.93 3.63 -7.80
N TYR A 96 -2.20 3.22 -7.73
CA TYR A 96 -2.61 1.96 -7.11
C TYR A 96 -2.03 0.75 -7.85
N ASP A 97 -2.20 0.72 -9.17
CA ASP A 97 -1.67 -0.37 -10.00
C ASP A 97 -0.15 -0.42 -9.95
N GLU A 98 0.53 0.72 -9.96
CA GLU A 98 1.99 0.77 -9.82
C GLU A 98 2.45 0.34 -8.43
N ALA A 99 1.77 0.73 -7.34
CA ALA A 99 2.09 0.26 -5.99
C ALA A 99 1.94 -1.26 -5.84
N ILE A 100 0.89 -1.84 -6.43
CA ILE A 100 0.69 -3.30 -6.50
C ILE A 100 1.85 -3.95 -7.27
N LYS A 101 2.19 -3.46 -8.46
CA LYS A 101 3.29 -3.99 -9.28
C LYS A 101 4.63 -3.91 -8.54
N THR A 102 4.89 -2.79 -7.88
CA THR A 102 6.11 -2.57 -7.11
C THR A 102 6.20 -3.54 -5.94
N THR A 103 5.10 -3.74 -5.20
CA THR A 103 5.03 -4.72 -4.10
C THR A 103 5.27 -6.15 -4.59
N LEU A 104 4.63 -6.54 -5.70
CA LEU A 104 4.81 -7.85 -6.33
C LEU A 104 6.25 -8.09 -6.82
N LYS A 105 6.93 -7.07 -7.32
CA LYS A 105 8.29 -7.18 -7.88
C LYS A 105 9.39 -7.15 -6.82
N TRP A 106 9.15 -6.49 -5.68
CA TRP A 106 10.16 -6.28 -4.65
C TRP A 106 9.84 -7.01 -3.35
N ALA A 107 8.75 -6.62 -2.68
CA ALA A 107 8.42 -7.13 -1.35
C ALA A 107 8.15 -8.65 -1.36
N ILE A 108 7.41 -9.14 -2.35
CA ILE A 108 7.07 -10.57 -2.43
C ILE A 108 8.33 -11.44 -2.64
N PRO A 109 9.20 -11.21 -3.65
CA PRO A 109 10.44 -11.98 -3.80
C PRO A 109 11.38 -11.88 -2.60
N TYR A 110 11.50 -10.68 -2.02
CA TYR A 110 12.32 -10.47 -0.83
C TYR A 110 11.82 -11.33 0.34
N MET A 111 10.51 -11.31 0.61
CA MET A 111 9.91 -12.09 1.69
C MET A 111 9.82 -13.58 1.40
N LYS A 112 9.82 -14.01 0.13
CA LYS A 112 9.90 -15.43 -0.27
C LYS A 112 11.21 -16.07 0.17
N LEU A 113 12.32 -15.34 0.10
CA LEU A 113 13.62 -15.81 0.61
C LEU A 113 13.59 -15.92 2.13
N THR A 114 12.96 -14.95 2.80
CA THR A 114 12.79 -14.93 4.26
C THR A 114 11.86 -16.05 4.74
N SER A 115 10.80 -16.39 3.99
CA SER A 115 9.85 -17.45 4.38
C SER A 115 10.47 -18.84 4.43
N LEU A 116 11.61 -19.06 3.78
CA LEU A 116 12.39 -20.30 3.92
C LEU A 116 12.97 -20.45 5.35
N LYS A 117 13.29 -19.34 6.01
CA LYS A 117 13.72 -19.33 7.43
C LYS A 117 12.53 -19.62 8.34
N THR A 118 11.38 -19.02 8.05
CA THR A 118 10.10 -19.27 8.76
C THR A 118 9.74 -20.76 8.73
N ARG A 119 9.78 -21.40 7.57
CA ARG A 119 9.49 -22.83 7.45
C ARG A 119 10.41 -23.74 8.29
N ARG A 120 11.65 -23.32 8.53
CA ARG A 120 12.63 -24.10 9.31
C ARG A 120 12.53 -23.85 10.81
N SER A 121 12.20 -22.62 11.21
CA SER A 121 12.28 -22.18 12.61
C SER A 121 10.92 -22.00 13.29
N GLY A 122 9.84 -21.84 12.52
CA GLY A 122 8.53 -21.41 13.02
C GLY A 122 8.44 -19.92 13.34
N ILE A 123 9.54 -19.17 13.18
CA ILE A 123 9.58 -17.72 13.46
C ILE A 123 9.14 -16.95 12.23
N GLU A 124 8.10 -16.13 12.38
CA GLU A 124 7.59 -15.28 11.30
C GLU A 124 8.37 -13.97 11.21
N TYR A 125 8.43 -13.42 10.00
CA TYR A 125 9.08 -12.15 9.71
C TYR A 125 8.12 -11.25 8.97
N MET A 126 8.23 -9.94 9.20
CA MET A 126 7.39 -8.93 8.58
C MET A 126 8.23 -7.81 8.01
N LEU A 127 8.08 -7.56 6.71
CA LEU A 127 8.52 -6.33 6.07
C LEU A 127 7.46 -5.26 6.30
N ILE A 128 7.89 -4.10 6.78
CA ILE A 128 7.06 -2.91 6.94
C ILE A 128 7.70 -1.79 6.13
N VAL A 129 6.89 -1.11 5.30
CA VAL A 129 7.26 0.17 4.70
C VAL A 129 6.54 1.28 5.46
N LEU A 130 7.28 2.27 5.94
CA LEU A 130 6.75 3.40 6.71
C LEU A 130 6.43 4.58 5.78
N ARG A 131 5.60 5.51 6.27
CA ARG A 131 5.17 6.71 5.53
C ARG A 131 6.33 7.64 5.14
N ASP A 132 7.44 7.63 5.87
CA ASP A 132 8.66 8.39 5.51
C ASP A 132 9.56 7.68 4.47
N GLY A 133 9.12 6.51 3.99
CA GLY A 133 9.85 5.71 3.00
C GLY A 133 10.88 4.76 3.59
N LYS A 134 11.12 4.76 4.91
CA LYS A 134 11.93 3.72 5.56
C LYS A 134 11.26 2.36 5.43
N ALA A 135 12.08 1.32 5.40
CA ALA A 135 11.59 -0.04 5.44
C ALA A 135 12.42 -0.91 6.35
N GLU A 136 11.74 -1.77 7.09
CA GLU A 136 12.34 -2.62 8.12
C GLU A 136 11.77 -4.03 8.02
N VAL A 137 12.62 -5.02 8.32
CA VAL A 137 12.20 -6.40 8.53
C VAL A 137 12.26 -6.69 10.01
N LEU A 138 11.10 -6.96 10.57
CA LEU A 138 10.92 -7.34 11.96
C LEU A 138 10.81 -8.86 12.06
N GLU A 139 11.48 -9.41 13.05
CA GLU A 139 11.31 -10.79 13.49
C GLU A 139 10.21 -10.84 14.56
N GLY A 140 9.21 -11.69 14.35
CA GLY A 140 8.15 -11.97 15.31
C GLY A 140 8.53 -13.01 16.37
N GLU A 141 7.52 -13.48 17.09
CA GLU A 141 7.56 -14.66 17.94
C GLU A 141 7.20 -15.92 17.10
N VAL A 142 7.31 -17.12 17.68
CA VAL A 142 6.88 -18.36 17.02
C VAL A 142 5.38 -18.25 16.69
N ASP A 143 5.03 -18.41 15.41
CA ASP A 143 3.66 -18.32 14.87
C ASP A 143 2.92 -16.99 15.15
N ARG A 144 3.64 -15.88 15.35
CA ARG A 144 3.05 -14.55 15.60
C ARG A 144 4.01 -13.41 15.27
N VAL A 145 3.54 -12.39 14.57
CA VAL A 145 4.15 -11.05 14.58
C VAL A 145 3.22 -10.07 15.30
N VAL A 146 3.75 -9.26 16.22
CA VAL A 146 3.03 -8.10 16.78
C VAL A 146 3.36 -6.90 15.92
N ILE A 147 2.37 -6.36 15.21
CA ILE A 147 2.53 -5.12 14.47
C ILE A 147 2.49 -3.96 15.48
N PRO A 148 3.54 -3.15 15.61
CA PRO A 148 3.44 -1.93 16.38
C PRO A 148 2.42 -0.98 15.71
N GLU A 149 1.77 -0.10 16.47
CA GLU A 149 0.97 1.00 15.89
C GLU A 149 1.93 1.97 15.18
N VAL A 150 2.31 1.62 13.95
CA VAL A 150 3.15 2.42 13.05
C VAL A 150 2.32 2.74 11.83
N ASN A 151 2.42 3.99 11.36
CA ASN A 151 1.84 4.46 10.10
C ASN A 151 2.53 3.76 8.91
N ALA A 152 2.18 2.49 8.72
CA ALA A 152 2.69 1.65 7.68
C ALA A 152 1.93 1.90 6.38
N VAL A 153 2.67 1.87 5.28
CA VAL A 153 2.18 2.04 3.93
C VAL A 153 1.83 0.68 3.34
N VAL A 154 2.75 -0.27 3.46
CA VAL A 154 2.59 -1.65 3.01
C VAL A 154 3.23 -2.56 4.05
N THR A 155 2.58 -3.67 4.33
CA THR A 155 3.15 -4.73 5.17
C THR A 155 3.14 -6.06 4.42
N VAL A 156 4.19 -6.85 4.56
CA VAL A 156 4.25 -8.21 4.00
C VAL A 156 4.90 -9.11 5.02
N HIS A 157 4.23 -10.15 5.47
CA HIS A 157 4.82 -11.11 6.41
C HIS A 157 4.83 -12.54 5.90
N THR A 158 5.62 -13.37 6.58
CA THR A 158 5.82 -14.76 6.19
C THR A 158 4.92 -15.70 6.97
N HIS A 159 4.34 -16.70 6.30
CA HIS A 159 3.79 -17.89 6.93
C HIS A 159 4.67 -19.12 6.66
N SER A 160 4.59 -20.11 7.56
CA SER A 160 5.35 -21.36 7.45
C SER A 160 4.89 -22.28 6.31
N THR A 161 3.60 -22.25 5.97
CA THR A 161 2.97 -23.21 5.05
C THR A 161 2.03 -22.54 4.04
N LEU A 162 0.84 -22.11 4.47
CA LEU A 162 -0.22 -21.59 3.59
C LEU A 162 -0.33 -20.07 3.71
N CYS A 163 -0.67 -19.42 2.60
CA CYS A 163 -0.88 -17.97 2.51
C CYS A 163 -2.32 -17.61 2.83
N ILE A 164 -2.77 -18.10 3.99
CA ILE A 164 -4.12 -17.94 4.51
C ILE A 164 -4.05 -16.95 5.67
N PRO A 165 -4.72 -15.80 5.59
CA PRO A 165 -4.74 -14.85 6.71
C PRO A 165 -5.47 -15.44 7.91
N SER A 166 -4.85 -15.31 9.08
CA SER A 166 -5.47 -15.52 10.37
C SER A 166 -6.41 -14.37 10.74
N THR A 167 -7.19 -14.52 11.81
CA THR A 167 -8.03 -13.42 12.33
C THR A 167 -7.20 -12.23 12.80
N THR A 168 -5.97 -12.46 13.28
CA THR A 168 -5.03 -11.40 13.68
C THR A 168 -4.50 -10.65 12.46
N ASP A 169 -4.22 -11.36 11.37
CA ASP A 169 -3.79 -10.76 10.10
C ASP A 169 -4.89 -9.87 9.53
N MET A 170 -6.15 -10.33 9.55
CA MET A 170 -7.29 -9.53 9.08
C MET A 170 -7.51 -8.27 9.91
N LYS A 171 -7.34 -8.34 11.24
CA LYS A 171 -7.38 -7.14 12.11
C LYS A 171 -6.26 -6.17 11.78
N SER A 172 -5.05 -6.69 11.58
CA SER A 172 -3.88 -5.91 11.23
C SER A 172 -4.03 -5.19 9.90
N LEU A 173 -4.49 -5.91 8.87
CA LEU A 173 -4.86 -5.35 7.57
C LEU A 173 -5.95 -4.28 7.71
N THR A 174 -6.96 -4.52 8.53
CA THR A 174 -8.06 -3.56 8.73
C THR A 174 -7.52 -2.25 9.33
N ASN A 175 -6.68 -2.33 10.37
CA ASN A 175 -6.08 -1.15 10.97
C ASN A 175 -5.18 -0.42 9.96
N LEU A 176 -4.34 -1.15 9.23
CA LEU A 176 -3.50 -0.59 8.18
C LEU A 176 -4.31 0.23 7.17
N LEU A 177 -5.44 -0.29 6.69
CA LEU A 177 -6.29 0.40 5.71
C LEU A 177 -7.03 1.60 6.32
N ILE A 178 -7.48 1.50 7.57
CA ILE A 178 -8.09 2.63 8.31
C ILE A 178 -7.08 3.78 8.47
N ASP A 179 -5.81 3.46 8.72
CA ASP A 179 -4.72 4.42 8.85
C ASP A 179 -4.20 4.94 7.50
N GLY A 180 -4.87 4.58 6.40
CA GLY A 180 -4.57 5.05 5.04
C GLY A 180 -3.51 4.24 4.30
N GLY A 181 -3.04 3.10 4.83
CA GLY A 181 -2.11 2.21 4.14
C GLY A 181 -2.68 1.63 2.83
N LEU A 182 -1.79 1.19 1.93
CA LEU A 182 -2.15 0.70 0.59
C LEU A 182 -2.47 -0.80 0.58
N GLY A 183 -1.79 -1.61 1.38
CA GLY A 183 -2.01 -3.04 1.30
C GLY A 183 -1.08 -3.91 2.13
N PHE A 184 -1.45 -5.18 2.14
CA PHE A 184 -0.91 -6.19 3.02
C PHE A 184 -0.61 -7.46 2.23
N GLY A 185 0.39 -8.24 2.65
CA GLY A 185 0.74 -9.49 2.01
C GLY A 185 1.15 -10.60 2.97
N ILE A 186 0.87 -11.83 2.56
CA ILE A 186 1.34 -13.05 3.21
C ILE A 186 2.15 -13.84 2.20
N VAL A 187 3.35 -14.25 2.58
CA VAL A 187 4.24 -15.05 1.73
C VAL A 187 4.60 -16.34 2.42
N SER A 188 4.48 -17.45 1.70
CA SER A 188 5.05 -18.73 2.12
C SER A 188 6.02 -19.25 1.05
N PRO A 189 6.81 -20.29 1.34
CA PRO A 189 7.69 -20.90 0.35
C PRO A 189 6.99 -21.35 -0.94
N THR A 190 5.68 -21.57 -0.92
CA THR A 190 4.92 -22.13 -2.05
C THR A 190 3.78 -21.24 -2.53
N CYS A 191 3.51 -20.11 -1.88
CA CYS A 191 2.49 -19.17 -2.34
C CYS A 191 2.78 -17.73 -1.91
N TYR A 192 1.95 -16.82 -2.39
CA TYR A 192 1.71 -15.53 -1.76
C TYR A 192 0.23 -15.13 -1.91
N LEU A 193 -0.22 -14.28 -1.00
CA LEU A 193 -1.50 -13.57 -1.04
C LEU A 193 -1.22 -12.09 -0.78
N LEU A 194 -1.88 -11.23 -1.54
CA LEU A 194 -1.86 -9.78 -1.37
C LEU A 194 -3.29 -9.26 -1.31
N ILE A 195 -3.56 -8.35 -0.39
CA ILE A 195 -4.80 -7.57 -0.33
C ILE A 195 -4.42 -6.10 -0.43
N PHE A 196 -4.92 -5.40 -1.43
CA PHE A 196 -4.59 -4.01 -1.72
C PHE A 196 -5.85 -3.20 -1.93
N ARG A 197 -5.81 -1.92 -1.54
CA ARG A 197 -6.82 -0.96 -1.97
C ARG A 197 -6.48 -0.41 -3.36
N VAL A 198 -7.52 -0.14 -4.13
CA VAL A 198 -7.49 0.41 -5.49
C VAL A 198 -8.42 1.63 -5.64
N GLY A 199 -8.85 2.17 -4.50
CA GLY A 199 -9.67 3.37 -4.34
C GLY A 199 -9.80 3.73 -2.84
N PRO A 200 -10.62 4.75 -2.51
CA PRO A 200 -10.92 5.14 -1.13
C PRO A 200 -11.37 3.95 -0.27
N PHE A 201 -10.79 3.77 0.92
CA PHE A 201 -11.25 2.71 1.83
C PHE A 201 -12.57 3.12 2.51
N THR A 202 -13.63 2.36 2.28
CA THR A 202 -15.00 2.68 2.70
C THR A 202 -15.53 1.76 3.80
N GLU A 203 -16.71 2.10 4.35
CA GLU A 203 -17.42 1.22 5.28
C GLU A 203 -17.82 -0.13 4.63
N GLU A 204 -18.15 -0.13 3.34
CA GLU A 204 -18.48 -1.35 2.59
C GLU A 204 -17.27 -2.30 2.54
N ASP A 205 -16.07 -1.75 2.34
CA ASP A 205 -14.81 -2.50 2.36
C ASP A 205 -14.54 -3.11 3.74
N LEU A 206 -14.77 -2.35 4.81
CA LEU A 206 -14.65 -2.82 6.18
C LEU A 206 -15.61 -3.98 6.48
N ILE A 207 -16.87 -3.87 6.05
CA ILE A 207 -17.87 -4.93 6.19
C ILE A 207 -17.44 -6.17 5.39
N THR A 208 -16.95 -5.97 4.17
CA THR A 208 -16.44 -7.04 3.30
C THR A 208 -15.31 -7.80 3.97
N LEU A 209 -14.30 -7.10 4.51
CA LEU A 209 -13.17 -7.72 5.21
C LEU A 209 -13.61 -8.49 6.46
N LYS A 210 -14.58 -7.98 7.23
CA LYS A 210 -15.14 -8.66 8.41
C LYS A 210 -15.95 -9.91 8.05
N ASN A 211 -16.57 -9.92 6.88
CA ASN A 211 -17.40 -11.00 6.38
C ASN A 211 -16.63 -12.05 5.55
N LEU A 212 -15.31 -11.92 5.40
CA LEU A 212 -14.49 -12.98 4.83
C LEU A 212 -14.42 -14.15 5.84
N ILE A 213 -15.39 -15.06 5.71
CA ILE A 213 -15.66 -16.14 6.67
C ILE A 213 -14.69 -17.32 6.48
N THR A 214 -14.19 -17.59 5.27
CA THR A 214 -13.20 -18.66 5.04
C THR A 214 -12.08 -18.30 4.04
N PRO A 215 -10.84 -18.75 4.29
CA PRO A 215 -9.69 -18.57 3.39
C PRO A 215 -9.84 -19.23 2.01
N GLU A 216 -10.77 -20.18 1.88
CA GLU A 216 -11.02 -20.92 0.64
C GLU A 216 -11.51 -20.01 -0.49
N ASP A 217 -12.22 -18.92 -0.17
CA ASP A 217 -12.70 -17.93 -1.15
C ASP A 217 -11.59 -17.05 -1.74
N LEU A 218 -10.41 -17.01 -1.10
CA LEU A 218 -9.26 -16.21 -1.50
C LEU A 218 -8.30 -16.97 -2.44
N ILE A 219 -8.29 -18.31 -2.38
CA ILE A 219 -7.25 -19.15 -3.01
C ILE A 219 -7.57 -19.52 -4.48
N VAL A 220 -8.83 -19.39 -4.91
CA VAL A 220 -9.30 -19.94 -6.20
C VAL A 220 -8.94 -19.05 -7.42
N TYR A 221 -8.53 -17.80 -7.22
CA TYR A 221 -8.32 -16.85 -8.33
C TYR A 221 -7.03 -16.02 -8.19
N PRO A 222 -6.23 -15.88 -9.27
CA PRO A 222 -4.98 -15.13 -9.23
C PRO A 222 -5.17 -13.62 -9.01
N ARG A 223 -6.33 -13.07 -9.41
CA ARG A 223 -6.72 -11.67 -9.15
C ARG A 223 -8.25 -11.59 -9.06
N LYS A 224 -8.79 -11.06 -7.96
CA LYS A 224 -10.24 -10.92 -7.70
C LYS A 224 -10.51 -9.65 -6.90
N TYR A 225 -11.52 -8.89 -7.29
CA TYR A 225 -12.05 -7.79 -6.48
C TYR A 225 -12.86 -8.36 -5.31
N LEU A 226 -12.55 -7.91 -4.10
CA LEU A 226 -13.34 -8.21 -2.90
C LEU A 226 -14.55 -7.27 -2.81
N SER A 227 -14.35 -6.03 -3.23
CA SER A 227 -15.31 -4.93 -3.30
C SER A 227 -14.88 -4.01 -4.47
N ASN A 228 -15.50 -2.84 -4.62
CA ASN A 228 -15.10 -1.89 -5.65
C ASN A 228 -13.67 -1.36 -5.47
N ASP A 229 -13.24 -1.22 -4.21
CA ASP A 229 -12.00 -0.53 -3.85
C ASP A 229 -10.96 -1.45 -3.21
N LEU A 230 -11.23 -2.76 -3.09
CA LEU A 230 -10.28 -3.76 -2.62
C LEU A 230 -10.06 -4.90 -3.61
N ILE A 231 -8.80 -5.29 -3.76
CA ILE A 231 -8.39 -6.39 -4.62
C ILE A 231 -7.53 -7.40 -3.85
N VAL A 232 -7.79 -8.68 -4.14
CA VAL A 232 -6.96 -9.81 -3.71
C VAL A 232 -6.20 -10.35 -4.91
N ILE A 233 -4.92 -10.61 -4.70
CA ILE A 233 -4.02 -11.21 -5.69
C ILE A 233 -3.36 -12.42 -5.04
N THR A 234 -3.40 -13.57 -5.70
CA THR A 234 -2.73 -14.79 -5.23
C THR A 234 -1.78 -15.34 -6.29
N GLY A 235 -0.75 -16.05 -5.83
CA GLY A 235 0.16 -16.77 -6.70
C GLY A 235 0.91 -17.86 -5.96
N TYR A 236 1.63 -18.70 -6.71
CA TYR A 236 2.36 -19.86 -6.22
C TYR A 236 3.88 -19.68 -6.41
#